data_AF-A0A3C1YUR0-F1
#
_entry.id   AF-A0A3C1YUR0-F1
#
_cell.length_a   1.000
_cell.length_b   1.000
_cell.length_c   1.000
_cell.angle_alpha   90.00
_cell.angle_beta   90.00
_cell.angle_gamma   90.00
#
_symmetry.space_group_name_H-M   'P 1'
#
loop_
_entity.id
_entity.type
_entity.pdbx_description
1 polymer ?
#
loop_
_entity_poly.entity_id
_entity_poly.type
_entity_poly.pdbx_seq_one_letter_code
_entity_poly.pdbx_strand_id
1 'polypeptide(L)'
;MEKKDGDKDMDTFVGIEKSIGQEISFITEYDFAFNDNHGKAYGRGKGYLNAGIRWALANGLTLGFDLKNIVKNQQNMTFGNRTLKVEYVRTL
;
A
#
# COMPACT_ATOMS: atom_id res chain seq x y z
N MET A 1 3.89 10.40 19.64
CA MET A 1 5.37 10.40 19.52
C MET A 1 5.90 9.62 20.72
N GLU A 2 6.19 8.34 20.54
CA GLU A 2 6.54 7.45 21.64
C GLU A 2 8.05 7.50 21.93
N LYS A 3 8.38 7.66 23.22
CA LYS A 3 9.74 7.73 23.77
C LYS A 3 9.91 6.56 24.73
N LYS A 4 10.12 5.34 24.25
CA LYS A 4 10.58 4.27 25.17
C LYS A 4 11.31 3.07 24.58
N ASP A 5 11.25 2.80 23.28
CA ASP A 5 11.88 1.57 22.72
C ASP A 5 13.03 1.81 21.72
N GLY A 6 13.59 3.02 21.66
CA GLY A 6 14.83 3.28 20.91
C GLY A 6 14.70 3.34 19.39
N ASP A 7 13.66 2.76 18.79
CA ASP A 7 13.38 2.88 17.36
C ASP A 7 12.73 4.23 17.05
N LYS A 8 13.52 5.08 16.39
CA LYS A 8 13.21 6.49 16.09
C LYS A 8 12.90 6.73 14.62
N ASP A 9 12.68 5.67 13.87
CA ASP A 9 12.59 5.76 12.43
C ASP A 9 11.17 6.12 12.02
N MET A 10 11.06 7.22 11.28
CA MET A 10 9.80 7.77 10.81
C MET A 10 9.24 6.90 9.69
N ASP A 11 8.06 6.32 9.89
CA ASP A 11 7.36 5.62 8.83
C ASP A 11 6.63 6.62 7.92
N THR A 12 6.96 6.62 6.64
CA THR A 12 6.39 7.57 5.67
C THR A 12 6.18 6.91 4.33
N PHE A 13 5.13 7.35 3.66
CA PHE A 13 4.80 6.96 2.30
C PHE A 13 4.28 8.17 1.52
N VAL A 14 4.32 8.05 0.20
CA VAL A 14 3.63 8.96 -0.71
C VAL A 14 2.80 8.14 -1.68
N GLY A 15 1.59 8.60 -1.95
CA GLY A 15 0.69 7.94 -2.90
C GLY A 15 0.12 8.94 -3.89
N ILE A 16 -0.19 8.44 -5.08
CA ILE A 16 -1.03 9.14 -6.05
C ILE A 16 -2.22 8.27 -6.39
N GLU A 17 -3.38 8.91 -6.55
CA GLU A 17 -4.57 8.31 -7.12
C GLU A 17 -4.96 9.09 -8.37
N LYS A 18 -5.32 8.35 -9.42
CA LYS A 18 -5.87 8.91 -10.64
C LYS A 18 -7.16 8.20 -11.00
N SER A 19 -8.26 8.96 -10.99
CA SER A 19 -9.53 8.51 -11.54
C SER A 19 -9.50 8.53 -13.07
N ILE A 20 -10.04 7.47 -13.67
CA ILE A 20 -10.19 7.27 -15.11
C ILE A 20 -11.69 7.12 -15.36
N GLY A 21 -12.31 8.20 -15.84
CA GLY A 21 -13.77 8.28 -15.90
C GLY A 21 -14.40 8.42 -14.52
N GLN A 22 -15.61 7.90 -14.34
CA GLN A 22 -16.38 8.04 -13.11
C GLN A 22 -16.27 6.83 -12.16
N GLU A 23 -15.83 5.68 -12.67
CA GLU A 23 -15.98 4.40 -11.96
C GLU A 23 -14.65 3.75 -11.62
N ILE A 24 -13.57 4.07 -12.34
CA ILE A 24 -12.27 3.42 -12.16
C ILE A 24 -11.27 4.41 -11.55
N SER A 25 -10.55 3.99 -10.52
CA SER A 25 -9.36 4.68 -10.03
C SER A 25 -8.15 3.75 -10.06
N PHE A 26 -7.01 4.28 -10.47
CA PHE A 26 -5.70 3.65 -10.29
C PHE A 26 -4.96 4.34 -9.15
N ILE A 27 -4.39 3.54 -8.25
CA ILE A 27 -3.70 4.00 -7.05
C ILE A 27 -2.29 3.42 -7.07
N THR A 28 -1.29 4.22 -6.76
CA THR A 28 0.06 3.74 -6.47
C THR A 28 0.61 4.43 -5.25
N GLU A 29 1.35 3.69 -4.44
CA GLU A 29 1.91 4.14 -3.17
C GLU A 29 3.35 3.64 -3.08
N TYR A 30 4.25 4.52 -2.69
CA TYR A 30 5.62 4.19 -2.34
C TYR A 30 5.86 4.49 -0.87
N ASP A 31 6.11 3.44 -0.11
CA ASP A 31 6.53 3.47 1.28
C ASP A 31 8.07 3.49 1.32
N PHE A 32 8.65 4.43 2.05
CA PHE A 32 10.10 4.60 2.13
C PHE A 32 10.79 3.59 3.06
N ALA A 33 10.03 2.93 3.95
CA ALA A 33 10.49 1.90 4.88
C ALA A 33 11.71 2.32 5.70
N PHE A 34 11.77 3.58 6.13
CA PHE A 34 12.92 4.11 6.90
C PHE A 34 13.12 3.37 8.22
N ASN A 35 12.06 2.76 8.76
CA ASN A 35 12.04 1.93 9.96
C ASN A 35 12.44 0.45 9.74
N ASP A 36 12.64 0.02 8.50
CA ASP A 36 12.97 -1.36 8.13
C ASP A 36 14.45 -1.46 7.68
N ASN A 37 15.36 -0.92 8.50
CA ASN A 37 16.79 -0.75 8.18
C ASN A 37 17.76 -1.60 9.05
N HIS A 38 17.25 -2.30 10.07
CA HIS A 38 18.05 -3.08 11.01
C HIS A 38 18.64 -4.36 10.38
N GLY A 39 19.69 -4.96 10.96
CA GLY A 39 20.42 -6.09 10.37
C GLY A 39 19.60 -7.37 10.08
N LYS A 40 18.36 -7.45 10.56
CA LYS A 40 17.38 -8.53 10.30
C LYS A 40 16.13 -8.05 9.55
N ALA A 41 16.09 -6.79 9.13
CA ALA A 41 14.99 -6.16 8.42
C ALA A 41 14.77 -6.79 7.04
N TYR A 42 13.51 -7.02 6.67
CA TYR A 42 13.17 -7.70 5.42
C TYR A 42 13.37 -6.79 4.20
N GLY A 43 13.16 -5.48 4.34
CA GLY A 43 13.23 -4.49 3.26
C GLY A 43 14.57 -3.76 3.12
N ARG A 44 15.47 -3.83 4.11
CA ARG A 44 16.79 -3.17 4.13
C ARG A 44 16.74 -1.68 3.75
N GLY A 45 15.67 -0.98 4.12
CA GLY A 45 15.45 0.44 3.80
C GLY A 45 15.27 0.75 2.31
N LYS A 46 14.93 -0.24 1.47
CA LYS A 46 14.75 -0.06 0.01
C LYS A 46 13.33 0.37 -0.39
N GLY A 47 12.43 0.52 0.58
CA GLY A 47 11.04 0.89 0.39
C GLY A 47 10.17 -0.19 -0.28
N TYR A 48 8.86 0.07 -0.31
CA TYR A 48 7.85 -0.83 -0.85
C TYR A 48 6.95 -0.10 -1.85
N LEU A 49 6.80 -0.67 -3.04
CA LEU A 49 5.86 -0.16 -4.05
C LEU A 49 4.59 -0.99 -4.05
N ASN A 50 3.46 -0.34 -3.81
CA ASN A 50 2.13 -0.90 -3.88
C ASN A 50 1.35 -0.25 -5.02
N ALA A 51 0.49 -1.00 -5.70
CA ALA A 51 -0.45 -0.46 -6.67
C ALA A 51 -1.81 -1.15 -6.57
N GLY A 52 -2.86 -0.44 -6.92
CA GLY A 52 -4.22 -0.96 -6.86
C GLY A 52 -5.14 -0.34 -7.88
N ILE A 53 -6.23 -1.06 -8.16
CA ILE A 53 -7.36 -0.58 -8.94
C ILE A 53 -8.58 -0.56 -8.03
N ARG A 54 -9.42 0.47 -8.18
CA ARG A 54 -10.75 0.57 -7.59
C ARG A 54 -11.77 0.62 -8.72
N TRP A 55 -12.87 -0.10 -8.54
CA TRP A 55 -14.03 -0.06 -9.40
C TRP A 55 -15.25 0.26 -8.54
N ALA A 56 -15.67 1.52 -8.59
CA ALA A 56 -16.91 1.99 -8.01
C ALA A 56 -18.08 1.53 -8.88
N LEU A 57 -18.97 0.77 -8.28
CA LEU A 57 -20.21 0.30 -8.87
C LEU A 57 -21.36 1.21 -8.44
N ALA A 58 -22.43 1.22 -9.21
CA ALA A 58 -23.67 1.87 -8.79
C ALA A 58 -24.11 1.35 -7.41
N ASN A 59 -24.68 2.24 -6.59
CA ASN A 59 -25.20 1.98 -5.23
C ASN A 59 -24.19 2.04 -4.08
N GLY A 60 -23.00 2.63 -4.30
CA GLY A 60 -22.02 2.86 -3.24
C GLY A 60 -21.13 1.67 -2.91
N LEU A 61 -21.15 0.63 -3.76
CA LEU A 61 -20.26 -0.53 -3.66
C LEU A 61 -18.98 -0.26 -4.45
N THR A 62 -17.81 -0.57 -3.90
CA THR A 62 -16.52 -0.48 -4.58
C THR A 62 -15.78 -1.80 -4.46
N LEU A 63 -15.34 -2.34 -5.59
CA LEU A 63 -14.42 -3.47 -5.64
C LEU A 63 -12.99 -2.97 -5.79
N GLY A 64 -12.05 -3.60 -5.11
CA GLY A 64 -10.64 -3.25 -5.16
C GLY A 64 -9.76 -4.47 -5.38
N PHE A 65 -8.68 -4.28 -6.12
CA PHE A 65 -7.58 -5.23 -6.21
C PHE A 65 -6.27 -4.51 -5.98
N ASP A 66 -5.45 -5.02 -5.06
CA ASP A 66 -4.16 -4.47 -4.70
C ASP A 66 -3.04 -5.48 -4.95
N LEU A 67 -1.95 -5.00 -5.52
CA LEU A 67 -0.65 -5.67 -5.60
C LEU A 67 0.30 -4.93 -4.66
N LYS A 68 0.78 -5.63 -3.64
CA LYS A 68 1.73 -5.08 -2.68
C LYS A 68 3.15 -5.56 -2.93
N ASN A 69 4.12 -4.70 -2.61
CA ASN A 69 5.55 -4.97 -2.69
C ASN A 69 6.01 -5.41 -4.10
N ILE A 70 5.51 -4.75 -5.14
CA ILE A 70 5.70 -5.10 -6.55
C ILE A 70 7.20 -5.20 -6.94
N VAL A 71 8.05 -4.36 -6.35
CA VAL A 71 9.49 -4.25 -6.67
C VAL A 71 10.33 -5.37 -6.02
N LYS A 72 9.72 -6.37 -5.34
CA LYS A 72 10.41 -7.54 -4.77
C LYS A 72 11.66 -7.21 -3.93
N ASN A 73 11.54 -6.22 -3.05
CA ASN A 73 12.63 -5.86 -2.14
C ASN A 73 12.85 -6.85 -0.99
N GLN A 74 11.98 -7.86 -0.84
CA GLN A 74 12.07 -8.86 0.20
C GLN A 74 12.93 -10.05 -0.25
N GLN A 75 13.95 -10.41 0.54
CA GLN A 75 14.66 -11.67 0.31
C GLN A 75 13.73 -12.85 0.64
N ASN A 76 13.67 -13.85 -0.26
CA ASN A 76 12.89 -15.09 -0.14
C ASN A 76 11.36 -15.00 -0.33
N MET A 77 10.81 -13.93 -0.92
CA MET A 77 9.41 -13.92 -1.40
C MET A 77 9.31 -13.90 -2.92
N THR A 78 8.70 -14.94 -3.49
CA THR A 78 8.64 -15.17 -4.94
C THR A 78 7.56 -14.32 -5.63
N PHE A 79 6.52 -13.90 -4.90
CA PHE A 79 5.36 -13.16 -5.42
C PHE A 79 4.94 -12.03 -4.48
N GLY A 80 4.56 -10.88 -5.04
CA GLY A 80 3.95 -9.79 -4.29
C GLY A 80 2.58 -10.20 -3.72
N ASN A 81 2.24 -9.68 -2.54
CA ASN A 81 0.97 -9.96 -1.88
C ASN A 81 -0.19 -9.39 -2.70
N ARG A 82 -1.29 -10.14 -2.83
CA ARG A 82 -2.50 -9.72 -3.55
C ARG A 82 -3.65 -9.59 -2.57
N THR A 83 -4.41 -8.51 -2.66
CA THR A 83 -5.59 -8.29 -1.82
C THR A 83 -6.80 -7.99 -2.70
N LEU A 84 -7.91 -8.67 -2.44
CA LEU A 84 -9.22 -8.28 -2.93
C LEU A 84 -9.92 -7.49 -1.82
N LYS A 85 -10.48 -6.33 -2.19
CA LYS A 85 -11.20 -5.44 -1.28
C LYS A 85 -12.64 -5.28 -1.75
N VAL A 86 -13.56 -5.27 -0.80
CA VAL A 86 -14.96 -4.91 -1.02
C VAL A 86 -15.29 -3.83 -0.02
N GLU A 87 -15.78 -2.69 -0.51
CA GLU A 87 -16.15 -1.54 0.31
C GLU A 87 -17.57 -1.12 -0.04
N TYR A 88 -18.33 -0.71 0.98
CA TYR A 88 -19.68 -0.20 0.80
C TYR A 88 -19.86 1.10 1.58
N VAL A 89 -20.25 2.17 0.88
CA VAL A 89 -20.51 3.49 1.45
C VAL A 89 -21.88 3.96 1.02
N ARG A 90 -22.75 4.27 1.99
CA ARG A 90 -24.07 4.88 1.77
C ARG A 90 -24.23 6.05 2.72
N THR A 91 -24.67 7.19 2.20
CA THR A 91 -25.11 8.32 3.02
C THR A 91 -26.61 8.15 3.30
N LEU A 92 -27.03 8.39 4.55
CA LEU A 92 -28.42 8.34 5.00
C LEU A 92 -29.21 9.58 4.56
#